data_AF-A0A1D3UFV8-F1
#
_entry.id   AF-A0A1D3UFV8-F1
#
_cell.length_a   1.000
_cell.length_b   1.000
_cell.length_c   1.000
_cell.angle_alpha   90.00
_cell.angle_beta   90.00
_cell.angle_gamma   90.00
#
_symmetry.space_group_name_H-M   'P 1'
#
loop_
_entity.id
_entity.type
_entity.pdbx_description
1 polymer ?
#
loop_
_entity_poly.entity_id
_entity_poly.type
_entity_poly.pdbx_seq_one_letter_code
_entity_poly.pdbx_strand_id
1 'polypeptide(L)' 'MIMTRIKQISIWLIALMGLITALGAAAQNSGNTGPLRWEYNAGTNTLSITGTGAMPNLHLQTISLGKLSKAESKP' A
#
# COMPACT_ATOMS: atom_id res chain seq x y z
N MET A 1 -51.58 2.02 -5.41
CA MET A 1 -50.96 2.22 -4.07
C MET A 1 -49.74 1.33 -3.82
N ILE A 2 -49.52 0.23 -4.56
CA ILE A 2 -48.35 -0.65 -4.42
C ILE A 2 -47.05 -0.04 -5.00
N MET A 3 -47.13 0.65 -6.14
CA MET A 3 -45.96 1.27 -6.81
C MET A 3 -45.28 2.37 -5.97
N THR A 4 -46.04 3.15 -5.21
CA THR A 4 -45.50 4.20 -4.34
C THR A 4 -44.77 3.63 -3.12
N ARG A 5 -45.19 2.47 -2.61
CA ARG A 5 -44.51 1.78 -1.50
C ARG A 5 -43.23 1.07 -1.96
N ILE A 6 -43.26 0.48 -3.16
CA ILE A 6 -42.07 -0.14 -3.77
C ILE A 6 -40.98 0.92 -4.03
N LYS A 7 -41.34 2.08 -4.61
CA LYS A 7 -40.38 3.18 -4.81
C LYS A 7 -39.75 3.66 -3.50
N GLN A 8 -40.55 3.77 -2.43
CA GLN A 8 -40.07 4.19 -1.12
C GLN A 8 -39.10 3.18 -0.52
N ILE A 9 -39.39 1.88 -0.63
CA ILE A 9 -38.52 0.80 -0.12
C ILE A 9 -37.17 0.79 -0.87
N SER A 10 -37.16 0.95 -2.19
CA SER A 10 -35.92 1.02 -2.96
C SER A 10 -35.03 2.21 -2.55
N ILE A 11 -35.63 3.37 -2.27
CA ILE A 11 -34.90 4.56 -1.80
C ILE A 11 -34.28 4.30 -0.41
N TRP A 12 -35.02 3.65 0.50
CA TRP A 12 -34.51 3.27 1.83
C TRP A 12 -33.35 2.27 1.75
N LEU A 13 -33.40 1.29 0.85
CA LEU A 13 -32.32 0.30 0.68
C LEU A 13 -31.02 0.95 0.17
N ILE A 14 -31.10 1.87 -0.78
CA ILE A 14 -29.91 2.58 -1.29
C ILE A 14 -29.27 3.43 -0.18
N ALA A 15 -30.08 4.13 0.62
CA ALA A 15 -29.60 4.90 1.76
C ALA A 15 -28.95 4.00 2.84
N LEU A 16 -29.53 2.82 3.11
CA LEU A 16 -28.98 1.84 4.04
C LEU A 16 -27.62 1.30 3.56
N MET A 17 -27.49 0.97 2.28
CA MET A 17 -26.21 0.51 1.71
C MET A 17 -25.13 1.60 1.77
N GLY A 18 -25.50 2.86 1.53
CA GLY A 18 -24.59 4.00 1.70
C GLY A 18 -24.11 4.16 3.15
N LEU A 19 -25.02 3.98 4.11
CA LEU A 19 -24.70 4.02 5.54
C LEU A 19 -23.78 2.86 5.97
N ILE A 20 -24.07 1.64 5.51
CA ILE A 20 -23.22 0.45 5.78
C ILE A 20 -21.82 0.65 5.16
N THR A 21 -21.72 1.28 3.99
CA THR A 21 -20.43 1.57 3.35
C THR A 21 -19.60 2.56 4.17
N ALA A 22 -20.24 3.59 4.74
CA ALA A 22 -19.56 4.56 5.61
C ALA A 22 -19.16 3.97 6.99
N LEU A 23 -20.01 3.11 7.56
CA LEU A 23 -19.72 2.41 8.82
C LEU A 23 -18.73 1.24 8.65
N GLY A 24 -18.64 0.71 7.43
CA GLY A 24 -17.78 -0.40 7.03
C GLY A 24 -16.38 0.01 6.59
N ALA A 25 -15.98 1.27 6.78
CA ALA A 25 -14.59 1.72 6.69
C ALA A 25 -13.78 1.16 7.87
N ALA A 26 -13.75 -0.17 8.01
CA ALA A 26 -12.75 -0.83 8.81
C ALA A 26 -11.38 -0.49 8.18
N ALA A 27 -10.48 0.04 8.99
CA ALA A 27 -9.09 0.16 8.59
C ALA A 27 -8.64 -1.21 8.09
N GLN A 28 -7.98 -1.26 6.94
CA GLN A 28 -7.45 -2.51 6.44
C GLN A 28 -6.39 -2.98 7.46
N ASN A 29 -6.60 -4.14 8.06
CA ASN A 29 -5.69 -4.69 9.07
C ASN A 29 -4.72 -5.71 8.49
N SER A 30 -4.85 -6.08 7.22
CA SER A 30 -3.87 -6.93 6.55
C SER A 30 -3.98 -6.79 5.03
N GLY A 31 -2.91 -7.14 4.32
CA GLY A 31 -2.92 -7.09 2.87
C GLY A 31 -1.65 -7.64 2.25
N ASN A 32 -1.63 -7.62 0.92
CA ASN A 32 -0.53 -8.09 0.09
C ASN A 32 0.02 -6.92 -0.74
N THR A 33 1.34 -6.83 -0.84
CA THR A 33 2.07 -5.96 -1.77
C THR A 33 3.09 -6.80 -2.53
N GLY A 34 2.63 -7.42 -3.63
CA GLY A 34 3.39 -8.42 -4.36
C GLY A 34 3.68 -9.66 -3.50
N PRO A 35 4.94 -10.14 -3.39
CA PRO A 35 5.31 -11.29 -2.56
C PRO A 35 5.34 -10.97 -1.05
N LEU A 36 5.17 -9.70 -0.67
CA LEU A 36 5.12 -9.30 0.74
C LEU A 36 3.69 -9.29 1.27
N ARG A 37 3.54 -9.77 2.50
CA ARG A 37 2.31 -9.74 3.28
C ARG A 37 2.51 -8.85 4.49
N TRP A 38 1.51 -8.03 4.80
CA TRP A 38 1.50 -7.22 6.02
C TRP A 38 0.26 -7.51 6.84
N GLU A 39 0.40 -7.40 8.16
CA GLU A 39 -0.67 -7.58 9.14
C GLU A 39 -0.49 -6.59 10.29
N TYR A 40 -1.56 -5.88 10.61
CA TYR A 40 -1.64 -4.92 11.71
C TYR A 40 -2.51 -5.49 12.84
N ASN A 41 -1.86 -5.73 13.98
CA ASN A 41 -2.52 -6.12 15.20
C ASN A 41 -2.92 -4.87 16.00
N ALA A 42 -4.21 -4.53 15.99
CA ALA A 42 -4.73 -3.35 16.70
C ALA A 42 -4.69 -3.47 18.22
N GLY A 43 -4.66 -4.68 18.78
CA GLY A 43 -4.59 -4.90 20.23
C GLY A 43 -3.21 -4.58 20.82
N THR A 44 -2.15 -4.71 20.01
CA THR A 44 -0.76 -4.46 20.40
C THR A 44 -0.11 -3.32 19.61
N ASN A 45 -0.87 -2.68 18.71
CA ASN A 45 -0.39 -1.67 17.76
C ASN A 45 0.87 -2.09 17.00
N THR A 46 0.97 -3.38 16.66
CA THR A 46 2.15 -3.95 16.00
C THR A 46 1.85 -4.23 14.54
N LEU A 47 2.76 -3.82 13.66
CA LEU A 47 2.73 -4.12 12.23
C LEU A 47 3.79 -5.19 11.92
N SER A 48 3.36 -6.34 11.42
CA SER A 48 4.24 -7.40 10.94
C SER A 48 4.29 -7.38 9.41
N ILE A 49 5.49 -7.40 8.84
CA ILE A 49 5.72 -7.48 7.40
C ILE A 49 6.56 -8.72 7.12
N THR A 50 6.06 -9.62 6.29
CA THR A 50 6.70 -10.89 5.95
C THR A 50 6.79 -11.05 4.43
N GLY A 51 7.84 -11.71 3.93
CA GLY A 51 8.00 -11.99 2.50
C GLY A 51 9.43 -11.77 2.02
N THR A 52 9.62 -11.93 0.71
CA THR A 52 10.91 -11.81 0.04
C THR A 52 10.83 -10.74 -1.04
N GLY A 53 11.66 -9.70 -0.95
CA GLY A 53 11.83 -8.70 -1.99
C GLY A 53 13.21 -8.81 -2.63
N ALA A 54 13.29 -8.70 -3.96
CA ALA A 54 14.58 -8.60 -4.65
C ALA A 54 15.17 -7.21 -4.42
N MET A 55 16.21 -7.10 -3.58
CA MET A 55 16.91 -5.84 -3.38
C MET A 55 17.93 -5.64 -4.51
N PRO A 56 17.87 -4.55 -5.29
CA PRO A 56 18.88 -4.27 -6.30
C PRO A 56 20.23 -4.08 -5.61
N ASN A 57 21.24 -4.78 -6.11
CA ASN A 57 22.61 -4.62 -5.65
C ASN A 57 23.12 -3.25 -6.09
N LEU A 58 23.26 -2.31 -5.16
CA LEU A 58 23.94 -1.04 -5.41
C LEU A 58 25.44 -1.34 -5.49
N HIS A 59 25.93 -1.59 -6.70
CA HIS A 59 27.36 -1.76 -6.93
C HIS A 59 28.04 -0.42 -6.65
N LEU A 60 28.73 -0.31 -5.52
CA LEU A 60 29.62 0.81 -5.24
C LEU A 60 30.68 0.78 -6.33
N GLN A 61 30.51 1.61 -7.36
CA GLN A 61 31.53 1.81 -8.36
C GLN A 61 32.71 2.45 -7.65
N THR A 62 33.65 1.62 -7.20
CA THR A 62 34.92 2.07 -6.64
C THR A 62 35.60 2.85 -7.75
N ILE A 63 35.56 4.17 -7.65
CA ILE A 63 36.26 5.05 -8.58
C ILE A 63 37.75 4.75 -8.36
N SER A 64 38.34 4.01 -9.29
CA SER A 64 39.77 3.77 -9.29
C SER A 64 40.49 5.12 -9.39
N LEU A 65 41.17 5.51 -8.31
CA LEU A 65 41.95 6.75 -8.20
C LEU A 65 42.98 6.92 -9.34
N GLY A 66 43.34 5.83 -10.03
CA GLY A 66 44.18 5.87 -11.22
C GLY A 66 43.57 6.68 -12.38
N LYS A 67 42.24 6.85 -12.43
CA LYS A 67 41.55 7.65 -13.45
C LYS A 67 41.57 9.16 -13.18
N LEU A 68 41.87 9.58 -11.94
CA LEU A 68 41.99 11.00 -11.56
C LEU A 68 43.42 11.52 -11.74
N SER A 69 44.44 10.67 -11.57
CA SER A 69 45.85 11.08 -11.73
C SER A 69 46.20 11.55 -13.16
N LYS A 70 45.44 11.12 -14.17
CA LYS A 70 45.70 11.45 -15.58
C LYS A 70 45.09 12.79 -16.02
N ALA A 71 44.33 13.45 -15.15
CA ALA A 71 43.78 14.77 -15.42
C ALA A 71 44.74 15.92 -15.06
N GLU A 72 45.78 15.67 -14.26
CA GLU A 72 46.68 16.73 -13.75
C GLU A 72 48.09 16.73 -14.39
N SER A 73 48.43 15.72 -15.20
CA SER A 73 49.75 15.63 -15.86
C SER A 73 49.72 16.12 -17.32
N LYS A 74 49.14 17.29 -17.58
CA LYS A 74 49.26 17.97 -18.88
C LYS A 74 50.00 19.31 -18.67
N PRO A 75 51.24 19.48 -19.15
CA PRO A 75 51.77 20.81 -19.42
C PRO A 75 51.01 21.47 -20.58
#